data_AF-A0A969SKE8-F1
#
_entry.id   AF-A0A969SKE8-F1
#
_cell.length_a   1.000
_cell.length_b   1.000
_cell.length_c   1.000
_cell.angle_alpha   90.00
_cell.angle_beta   90.00
_cell.angle_gamma   90.00
#
_symmetry.space_group_name_H-M   'P 1'
#
loop_
_entity.id
_entity.type
_entity.pdbx_description
1 polymer ?
#
loop_
_entity_poly.entity_id
_entity_poly.type
_entity_poly.pdbx_seq_one_letter_code
_entity_poly.pdbx_strand_id
1 'polypeptide(L)' 'MPLERLLELDPDVLIFGDARPNAPALAYEVLRHPALQALIDRSVKVVVPTRLWICGIPAAVDAVAVLAEARRQVVESDTR' A
#
# COMPACT_ATOMS: atom_id res chain seq x y z
N MET A 1 -7.44 8.96 7.42
CA MET A 1 -8.62 8.06 7.52
C MET A 1 -8.48 7.25 8.79
N PRO A 2 -9.56 6.99 9.55
CA PRO A 2 -9.52 6.09 10.72
C PRO A 2 -9.20 4.65 10.31
N LEU A 3 -8.56 3.88 11.20
CA LEU A 3 -8.16 2.50 10.90
C LEU A 3 -9.38 1.59 10.77
N GLU A 4 -10.41 1.81 11.57
CA GLU A 4 -11.66 1.05 11.59
C GLU A 4 -12.33 1.03 10.22
N ARG A 5 -12.37 2.20 9.57
CA ARG A 5 -12.89 2.36 8.20
C ARG A 5 -12.05 1.60 7.16
N LEU A 6 -10.73 1.52 7.35
CA LEU A 6 -9.87 0.75 6.45
C LEU A 6 -10.11 -0.75 6.61
N LEU A 7 -10.33 -1.21 7.85
CA LEU A 7 -10.65 -2.61 8.12
C LEU A 7 -12.02 -3.00 7.55
N GLU A 8 -13.01 -2.11 7.65
CA GLU A 8 -14.34 -2.30 7.05
C GLU A 8 -14.31 -2.39 5.52
N LEU A 9 -13.41 -1.64 4.86
CA LEU A 9 -13.25 -1.69 3.40
C LEU A 9 -12.63 -3.00 2.90
N ASP A 10 -11.94 -3.73 3.78
CA ASP A 10 -11.22 -4.98 3.51
C ASP A 10 -10.57 -5.05 2.12
N PRO A 11 -9.62 -4.14 1.81
CA PRO A 11 -9.09 -4.00 0.46
C PRO A 11 -8.20 -5.19 0.04
N ASP A 12 -8.31 -5.59 -1.23
CA ASP A 12 -7.43 -6.61 -1.81
C ASP A 12 -5.99 -6.12 -1.97
N VAL A 13 -5.78 -4.80 -2.13
CA VAL A 13 -4.46 -4.18 -2.32
C VAL A 13 -4.23 -3.06 -1.30
N LEU A 14 -3.08 -3.10 -0.64
CA LEU A 14 -2.58 -2.01 0.19
C LEU A 14 -1.30 -1.42 -0.40
N ILE A 15 -1.36 -0.12 -0.73
CA ILE A 15 -0.26 0.61 -1.35
C ILE A 15 0.44 1.47 -0.28
N PHE A 16 1.74 1.27 -0.13
CA PHE A 16 2.60 2.02 0.78
C PHE A 16 3.62 2.85 0.00
N GLY A 17 3.97 4.02 0.55
CA GLY A 17 5.22 4.69 0.17
C GLY A 17 6.43 3.97 0.74
N ASP A 18 7.63 4.43 0.40
CA ASP A 18 8.86 4.14 1.15
C ASP A 18 8.82 4.84 2.53
N ALA A 19 7.94 4.35 3.40
CA ALA A 19 7.85 4.78 4.78
C ALA A 19 9.19 4.56 5.47
N ARG A 20 9.62 5.52 6.29
CA ARG A 20 10.71 5.31 7.26
C ARG A 20 10.08 4.99 8.61
N PRO A 21 9.75 3.72 8.91
CA PRO A 21 9.03 3.38 10.14
C PRO A 21 9.76 3.83 11.41
N ASN A 22 11.07 4.05 11.35
CA ASN A 22 11.88 4.51 12.48
C ASN A 22 12.02 6.04 12.58
N ALA A 23 11.39 6.80 11.69
CA ALA A 23 11.37 8.25 11.82
C ALA A 23 10.36 8.67 12.91
N PRO A 24 10.66 9.72 13.70
CA PRO A 24 9.84 10.13 14.84
C PRO A 24 8.61 10.93 14.41
N ALA A 25 7.78 10.35 13.54
CA ALA A 25 6.53 10.97 13.09
C ALA A 25 5.33 10.19 13.63
N LEU A 26 4.41 10.91 14.28
CA LEU A 26 3.17 10.35 14.82
C LEU A 26 2.33 9.63 13.74
N ALA A 27 2.44 10.08 12.48
CA ALA A 27 1.77 9.45 11.35
C ALA A 27 2.17 7.97 11.15
N TYR A 28 3.33 7.54 11.62
CA TYR A 28 3.78 6.15 11.51
C TYR A 28 3.28 5.24 12.63
N GLU A 29 2.71 5.77 13.71
CA GLU A 29 2.15 4.94 14.79
C GLU A 29 1.00 4.06 14.30
N VAL A 30 0.18 4.56 13.38
CA VAL A 30 -0.91 3.76 12.78
C VAL A 30 -0.37 2.55 12.01
N LEU A 31 0.85 2.64 11.46
CA LEU A 31 1.49 1.55 10.72
C LEU A 31 1.95 0.39 11.63
N ARG A 32 2.00 0.63 12.95
CA ARG A 32 2.38 -0.38 13.96
C ARG A 32 1.18 -1.11 14.57
N HIS A 33 -0.03 -0.77 14.15
CA HIS A 33 -1.24 -1.32 14.76
C HIS A 33 -1.46 -2.80 14.39
N PRO A 34 -1.71 -3.71 15.36
CA PRO A 34 -1.88 -5.14 15.08
C PRO A 34 -3.00 -5.46 14.07
N ALA A 35 -4.13 -4.74 14.16
CA ALA A 35 -5.23 -4.93 13.20
C ALA A 35 -4.83 -4.54 11.76
N LEU A 36 -3.96 -3.54 11.58
CA LEU A 36 -3.43 -3.21 10.27
C LEU A 36 -2.46 -4.29 9.77
N GLN A 37 -1.63 -4.84 10.65
CA GLN A 37 -0.73 -5.94 10.28
C GLN A 37 -1.52 -7.16 9.79
N ALA A 38 -2.61 -7.52 10.49
CA ALA A 38 -3.49 -8.60 10.06
C ALA A 38 -4.18 -8.33 8.71
N LEU A 39 -4.43 -7.06 8.36
CA LEU A 39 -4.92 -6.69 7.02
C LEU A 39 -3.80 -6.79 5.99
N ILE A 40 -2.60 -6.30 6.29
CA ILE A 40 -1.42 -6.43 5.42
C ILE A 40 -1.12 -7.90 5.09
N ASP A 41 -1.25 -8.80 6.06
CA ASP A 41 -0.90 -10.22 5.88
C ASP A 41 -1.88 -10.97 4.95
N ARG A 42 -3.10 -10.43 4.76
CA ARG A 42 -4.12 -11.03 3.88
C ARG A 42 -4.35 -10.27 2.57
N SER A 43 -3.81 -9.07 2.43
CA SER A 43 -3.92 -8.24 1.20
C SER A 43 -2.63 -8.29 0.39
N VAL A 44 -2.70 -8.00 -0.90
CA VAL A 44 -1.53 -7.75 -1.74
C VAL A 44 -0.87 -6.43 -1.29
N LYS A 45 0.32 -6.54 -0.68
CA LYS A 45 1.12 -5.39 -0.25
C LYS A 45 2.00 -4.89 -1.38
N VAL A 46 1.88 -3.60 -1.70
CA VAL A 46 2.67 -2.93 -2.73
C VAL A 46 3.43 -1.77 -2.13
N VAL A 47 4.70 -1.63 -2.46
CA VAL A 47 5.50 -0.44 -2.13
C VAL A 47 5.80 0.32 -3.40
N VAL A 48 5.33 1.55 -3.50
CA VAL A 48 5.67 2.48 -4.59
C VAL A 48 6.55 3.58 -4.01
N PRO A 49 7.82 3.71 -4.44
CA PRO A 49 8.72 4.75 -3.93
C PRO A 49 8.08 6.14 -4.02
N THR A 50 8.19 6.95 -2.95
CA THR A 50 7.48 8.24 -2.86
C THR A 50 7.81 9.17 -4.01
N ARG A 51 9.03 9.11 -4.52
CA ARG A 51 9.50 9.88 -5.69
C ARG A 51 8.71 9.63 -6.97
N LEU A 52 8.05 8.47 -7.12
CA LEU A 52 7.25 8.15 -8.30
C LEU A 52 5.82 8.72 -8.22
N TRP A 53 5.41 9.23 -7.05
CA TRP A 53 4.13 9.92 -6.87
C TRP A 53 4.22 11.42 -7.19
N ILE A 54 5.39 11.94 -7.57
CA ILE A 54 5.55 13.33 -7.94
C ILE A 54 4.83 13.57 -9.27
N CYS A 55 3.86 14.49 -9.26
CA CYS A 55 3.09 14.84 -10.44
C CYS A 55 3.96 15.51 -11.51
N GLY A 56 3.71 15.21 -12.78
CA GLY A 56 4.28 15.96 -13.91
C GLY A 56 5.73 15.62 -14.26
N ILE A 57 6.30 14.55 -13.72
CA ILE A 57 7.62 14.04 -14.13
C ILE A 57 7.50 12.72 -14.90
N PRO A 58 8.37 12.45 -15.91
CA PRO A 58 8.32 11.21 -16.66
C PRO A 58 8.39 9.95 -15.79
N ALA A 59 9.13 10.01 -14.68
CA ALA A 59 9.27 8.89 -13.74
C ALA A 59 7.94 8.47 -13.07
N ALA A 60 6.88 9.28 -13.12
CA ALA A 60 5.58 8.88 -12.59
C ALA A 60 4.97 7.68 -13.34
N VAL A 61 5.37 7.46 -14.59
CA VAL A 61 4.92 6.29 -15.38
C VAL A 61 5.42 4.98 -14.78
N ASP A 62 6.58 4.98 -14.11
CA ASP A 62 7.12 3.79 -13.46
C ASP A 62 6.20 3.29 -12.32
N ALA A 63 5.46 4.18 -11.66
CA ALA A 63 4.45 3.79 -10.67
C ALA A 63 3.33 2.97 -11.30
N VAL A 64 2.92 3.29 -12.54
CA VAL A 64 1.87 2.56 -13.26
C VAL A 64 2.27 1.12 -13.50
N ALA A 65 3.55 0.86 -13.84
CA ALA A 65 4.05 -0.50 -14.03
C ALA A 65 3.96 -1.33 -12.73
N VAL A 66 4.31 -0.73 -11.59
CA VAL A 66 4.20 -1.37 -10.26
C VAL A 66 2.73 -1.68 -9.92
N LEU A 67 1.82 -0.73 -10.16
CA LEU A 67 0.39 -0.91 -9.88
C LEU A 67 -0.26 -1.94 -10.81
N ALA A 68 0.16 -2.01 -12.08
CA ALA A 68 -0.32 -3.00 -13.03
C ALA A 68 0.07 -4.42 -12.60
N GLU A 69 1.26 -4.61 -12.04
CA GLU A 69 1.71 -5.88 -11.48
C GLU A 69 0.90 -6.27 -10.24
N ALA A 70 0.68 -5.33 -9.32
CA ALA A 70 -0.16 -5.56 -8.15
C ALA A 70 -1.57 -6.04 -8.52
N ARG A 71 -2.17 -5.43 -9.55
CA ARG A 71 -3.48 -5.83 -10.05
C ARG A 71 -3.48 -7.25 -10.60
N ARG A 72 -2.41 -7.69 -11.28
CA ARG A 72 -2.31 -9.08 -11.77
C ARG A 72 -2.32 -10.08 -10.61
N GLN A 73 -1.57 -9.80 -9.54
CA GLN A 73 -1.50 -10.68 -8.36
C GLN A 73 -2.87 -10.89 -7.71
N VAL A 74 -3.69 -9.85 -7.60
CA VAL A 74 -5.06 -9.97 -7.09
C VAL A 74 -5.91 -10.85 -8.00
N VAL A 75 -5.93 -10.56 -9.31
CA VAL A 75 -6.75 -11.31 -10.28
C VAL A 75 -6.36 -12.80 -10.32
N GLU A 76 -5.08 -13.11 -10.20
CA GLU A 76 -4.57 -14.49 -10.17
C GLU A 76 -4.93 -15.21 -8.86
N SER A 77 -4.96 -14.48 -7.73
CA SER A 77 -5.30 -15.04 -6.42
C SER A 77 -6.80 -15.34 -6.30
N ASP A 78 -7.66 -14.51 -6.91
CA ASP A 78 -9.13 -14.70 -6.94
C ASP A 78 -9.58 -15.87 -7.83
N THR A 79 -8.75 -16.30 -8.77
CA THR A 79 -9.08 -17.38 -9.71
C THR A 79 -8.79 -18.78 -9.10
N ARG A 80 -8.19 -18.84 -7.91
CA ARG A 80 -7.70 -20.07 -7.28
C ARG A 80 -8.59 -20.55 -6.14
#